data_AF-A0A7C7P060-F1
#
_entry.id   AF-A0A7C7P060-F1
#
_cell.length_a   1.000
_cell.length_b   1.000
_cell.length_c   1.000
_cell.angle_alpha   90.00
_cell.angle_beta   90.00
_cell.angle_gamma   90.00
#
_symmetry.space_group_name_H-M   'P 1'
#
loop_
_entity.id
_entity.type
_entity.pdbx_description
1 polymer ?
#
loop_
_entity_poly.entity_id
_entity_poly.type
_entity_poly.pdbx_seq_one_letter_code
_entity_poly.pdbx_strand_id
1 'polypeptide(L)'
;MKKTAGKRFMKSLASIFILFFSSINIAGQVALADDNAAADFIVFKTLEDKDTSSDCTQRGGLRIYVENTHPEKTIDLSLDRYFSTVRQAGRSMFALENGHSQALGCNIVMDSEQHWELISAEFISKEDALQRYGTLY
;
A
#
# COMPACT_ATOMS: atom_id res chain seq x y z
N MET A 1 -64.28 67.26 15.71
CA MET A 1 -64.83 66.21 16.61
C MET A 1 -64.97 64.91 15.81
N LYS A 2 -64.61 63.77 16.43
CA LYS A 2 -64.69 62.35 15.96
C LYS A 2 -63.56 61.92 15.00
N LYS A 3 -62.60 61.11 15.49
CA LYS A 3 -62.59 59.61 15.61
C LYS A 3 -62.54 58.98 14.20
N THR A 4 -61.72 57.99 13.85
CA THR A 4 -61.17 56.86 14.61
C THR A 4 -60.16 56.11 13.72
N ALA A 5 -59.31 55.31 14.37
CA ALA A 5 -58.35 54.36 13.81
C ALA A 5 -58.96 53.27 12.90
N GLY A 6 -58.12 52.66 12.05
CA GLY A 6 -58.40 51.41 11.35
C GLY A 6 -57.12 50.72 10.88
N LYS A 7 -56.71 49.66 11.59
CA LYS A 7 -55.63 48.72 11.24
C LYS A 7 -56.01 47.83 10.06
N ARG A 8 -54.98 47.22 9.45
CA ARG A 8 -54.88 45.94 8.70
C ARG A 8 -54.63 46.12 7.21
N PHE A 9 -53.94 45.22 6.51
CA PHE A 9 -52.97 44.15 6.76
C PHE A 9 -52.67 43.60 5.36
N MET A 10 -51.38 43.39 5.06
CA MET A 10 -50.85 42.55 3.97
C MET A 10 -51.22 42.87 2.52
N LYS A 11 -50.19 43.02 1.68
CA LYS A 11 -49.67 41.96 0.77
C LYS A 11 -48.42 42.54 0.07
N SER A 12 -47.26 41.97 0.35
CA SER A 12 -46.56 41.06 -0.58
C SER A 12 -46.18 41.76 -1.88
N LEU A 13 -44.89 42.02 -2.07
CA LEU A 13 -44.23 41.95 -3.37
C LEU A 13 -42.71 41.95 -3.21
N ALA A 14 -42.12 40.83 -3.61
CA ALA A 14 -40.86 40.71 -4.33
C ALA A 14 -39.63 41.45 -3.79
N SER A 15 -38.63 40.70 -3.32
CA SER A 15 -37.54 40.33 -4.22
C SER A 15 -36.54 39.44 -3.50
N ILE A 16 -36.46 38.22 -4.01
CA ILE A 16 -35.43 37.23 -3.74
C ILE A 16 -34.12 37.81 -4.30
N PHE A 17 -33.16 38.15 -3.45
CA PHE A 17 -31.78 38.41 -3.86
C PHE A 17 -30.89 37.36 -3.19
N ILE A 18 -30.91 36.15 -3.75
CA ILE A 18 -29.98 35.08 -3.41
C ILE A 18 -28.67 35.41 -4.12
N LEU A 19 -27.70 35.97 -3.39
CA LEU A 19 -26.32 35.99 -3.84
C LEU A 19 -25.69 34.62 -3.50
N PHE A 20 -25.74 33.73 -4.50
CA PHE A 20 -24.96 32.51 -4.57
C PHE A 20 -23.47 32.85 -4.51
N PHE A 21 -22.84 32.69 -3.34
CA PHE A 21 -21.38 32.56 -3.25
C PHE A 21 -20.99 31.18 -3.81
N SER A 22 -20.92 31.09 -5.13
CA SER A 22 -20.31 29.96 -5.83
C SER A 22 -18.81 30.18 -5.83
N SER A 23 -18.12 29.57 -4.86
CA SER A 23 -16.67 29.60 -4.79
C SER A 23 -16.12 28.21 -4.52
N ILE A 24 -15.58 27.63 -5.60
CA ILE A 24 -14.40 26.76 -5.61
C ILE A 24 -14.69 25.28 -5.29
N ASN A 25 -15.10 24.55 -6.33
CA ASN A 25 -14.72 23.14 -6.48
C ASN A 25 -13.21 23.12 -6.78
N ILE A 26 -12.36 22.96 -5.77
CA ILE A 26 -11.03 22.40 -6.02
C ILE A 26 -11.26 20.92 -6.30
N ALA A 27 -11.38 20.60 -7.59
CA ALA A 27 -11.04 19.29 -8.11
C ALA A 27 -9.54 19.08 -7.87
N GLY A 28 -9.18 18.71 -6.64
CA GLY A 28 -7.85 18.23 -6.29
C GLY A 28 -7.69 16.80 -6.75
N GLN A 29 -7.65 16.58 -8.05
CA GLN A 29 -7.22 15.31 -8.65
C GLN A 29 -6.18 15.61 -9.73
N VAL A 30 -4.95 15.87 -9.29
CA VAL A 30 -3.76 15.51 -10.07
C VAL A 30 -2.64 15.12 -9.11
N ALA A 31 -2.56 13.82 -8.81
CA ALA A 31 -1.31 13.19 -8.39
C ALA A 31 -1.24 11.84 -9.12
N LEU A 32 -1.12 11.90 -10.45
CA LEU A 32 -0.49 10.79 -11.17
C LEU A 32 1.02 10.96 -10.94
N ALA A 33 1.52 10.35 -9.88
CA ALA A 33 2.91 9.93 -9.85
C ALA A 33 2.93 8.49 -10.37
N ASP A 34 2.73 8.35 -11.67
CA ASP A 34 3.11 7.15 -12.40
C ASP A 34 4.49 7.44 -13.00
N ASP A 35 5.51 6.79 -12.45
CA ASP A 35 6.79 6.55 -13.14
C ASP A 35 7.27 5.12 -12.79
N ASN A 36 6.32 4.17 -12.85
CA ASN A 36 6.33 2.75 -12.41
C ASN A 36 5.87 2.56 -10.94
N ALA A 37 4.81 1.77 -10.75
CA ALA A 37 4.34 1.44 -9.41
C ALA A 37 5.41 0.62 -8.69
N ALA A 38 5.66 0.88 -7.40
CA ALA A 38 6.69 0.15 -6.64
C ALA A 38 6.51 -1.38 -6.72
N ALA A 39 5.27 -1.86 -6.82
CA ALA A 39 4.95 -3.27 -6.98
C ALA A 39 5.54 -3.90 -8.27
N ASP A 40 5.69 -3.13 -9.35
CA ASP A 40 6.19 -3.61 -10.65
C ASP A 40 7.66 -4.03 -10.58
N PHE A 41 8.39 -3.56 -9.57
CA PHE A 41 9.79 -3.90 -9.35
C PHE A 41 9.99 -5.07 -8.39
N ILE A 42 8.91 -5.63 -7.84
CA ILE A 42 9.00 -6.72 -6.87
C ILE A 42 8.84 -8.05 -7.58
N VAL A 43 9.90 -8.86 -7.53
CA VAL A 43 9.95 -10.16 -8.18
C VAL A 43 10.16 -11.25 -7.14
N PHE A 44 9.32 -12.28 -7.21
CA PHE A 44 9.54 -13.52 -6.45
C PHE A 44 10.35 -14.51 -7.29
N LYS A 45 11.39 -15.08 -6.69
CA LYS A 45 12.23 -16.11 -7.31
C LYS A 45 12.25 -17.35 -6.42
N THR A 46 12.25 -18.52 -7.03
CA THR A 46 12.36 -19.80 -6.33
C THR A 46 13.62 -20.50 -6.82
N LEU A 47 14.63 -20.61 -5.96
CA LEU A 47 15.98 -21.03 -6.30
C LEU A 47 16.49 -22.09 -5.32
N GLU A 48 17.44 -22.91 -5.75
CA GLU A 48 18.18 -23.80 -4.85
C GLU A 48 19.03 -22.95 -3.88
N ASP A 49 19.10 -23.36 -2.62
CA ASP A 49 20.03 -22.73 -1.69
C ASP A 49 21.47 -23.07 -2.09
N LYS A 50 22.37 -22.09 -2.03
CA LYS A 50 23.80 -22.31 -2.33
C LYS A 50 24.44 -23.32 -1.39
N ASP A 51 23.96 -23.36 -0.15
CA ASP A 51 24.35 -24.36 0.84
C ASP A 51 23.44 -25.58 0.68
N THR A 52 24.00 -26.68 0.18
CA THR A 52 23.27 -27.94 -0.02
C THR A 52 22.84 -28.59 1.30
N SER A 53 23.36 -28.11 2.43
CA SER A 53 22.94 -28.52 3.77
C SER A 53 21.85 -27.62 4.36
N SER A 54 21.29 -26.68 3.59
CA SER A 54 20.19 -25.85 4.05
C SER A 54 18.92 -26.65 4.37
N ASP A 55 18.05 -26.06 5.20
CA ASP A 55 16.79 -26.65 5.59
C ASP A 55 15.86 -26.91 4.39
N CYS A 56 15.82 -26.03 3.40
CA CYS A 56 15.00 -26.23 2.20
C CYS A 56 15.54 -27.36 1.34
N THR A 57 16.85 -27.40 1.09
CA THR A 57 17.49 -28.44 0.26
C THR A 57 17.32 -29.81 0.88
N GLN A 58 17.55 -29.95 2.20
CA GLN A 58 17.38 -31.23 2.91
C GLN A 58 15.94 -31.75 2.87
N ARG A 59 14.96 -30.87 2.68
CA ARG A 59 13.53 -31.21 2.57
C ARG A 59 13.07 -31.41 1.12
N GLY A 60 13.98 -31.39 0.16
CA GLY A 60 13.67 -31.49 -1.27
C GLY A 60 12.95 -30.25 -1.83
N GLY A 61 13.03 -29.12 -1.12
CA GLY A 61 12.42 -27.85 -1.51
C GLY A 61 13.45 -26.83 -1.99
N LEU A 62 12.92 -25.74 -2.55
CA LEU A 62 13.66 -24.58 -3.03
C LEU A 62 13.35 -23.38 -2.12
N ARG A 63 14.30 -22.45 -1.99
CA ARG A 63 14.09 -21.20 -1.25
C ARG A 63 13.35 -20.19 -2.12
N ILE A 64 12.34 -19.56 -1.54
CA ILE A 64 11.67 -18.39 -2.11
C ILE A 64 12.41 -17.13 -1.65
N TYR A 65 12.74 -16.28 -2.61
CA TYR A 65 13.29 -14.96 -2.44
C TYR A 65 12.30 -13.92 -2.97
N VAL A 66 12.30 -12.75 -2.36
CA VAL A 66 11.69 -11.54 -2.94
C VAL A 66 12.81 -10.54 -3.22
N GLU A 67 12.77 -9.92 -4.39
CA GLU A 67 13.81 -9.04 -4.89
C GLU A 67 13.22 -7.70 -5.31
N ASN A 68 13.92 -6.62 -4.96
CA ASN A 68 13.66 -5.30 -5.48
C ASN A 68 14.55 -5.07 -6.72
N THR A 69 13.91 -5.05 -7.89
CA THR A 69 14.58 -4.86 -9.18
C THR A 69 14.63 -3.40 -9.63
N HIS A 70 14.13 -2.45 -8.82
CA HIS A 70 14.23 -1.03 -9.14
C HIS A 70 15.70 -0.64 -9.21
N PRO A 71 16.13 0.17 -10.20
CA PRO A 71 17.55 0.56 -10.32
C PRO A 71 18.11 1.42 -9.18
N GLU A 72 17.27 2.01 -8.31
CA GLU A 72 17.69 3.11 -7.42
C GLU A 72 16.88 3.22 -6.13
N LYS A 73 15.58 2.90 -6.16
CA LYS A 73 14.69 3.17 -5.03
C LYS A 73 14.64 1.99 -4.07
N THR A 74 14.63 2.32 -2.78
CA THR A 74 14.25 1.41 -1.71
C THR A 74 12.74 1.25 -1.69
N ILE A 75 12.26 0.02 -1.46
CA ILE A 75 10.83 -0.29 -1.42
C ILE A 75 10.48 -0.89 -0.07
N ASP A 76 9.51 -0.30 0.61
CA ASP A 76 8.84 -0.85 1.78
C ASP A 76 7.82 -1.89 1.34
N LEU A 77 7.93 -3.11 1.88
CA LEU A 77 7.12 -4.26 1.51
C LEU A 77 6.28 -4.77 2.66
N SER A 78 5.07 -5.18 2.34
CA SER A 78 4.28 -6.02 3.21
C SER A 78 3.78 -7.26 2.49
N LEU A 79 4.06 -8.43 3.07
CA LEU A 79 3.80 -9.74 2.47
C LEU A 79 2.97 -10.62 3.39
N ASP A 80 1.99 -11.31 2.83
CA ASP A 80 1.28 -12.37 3.52
C ASP A 80 1.80 -13.73 3.08
N ARG A 81 1.95 -14.63 4.05
CA ARG A 81 2.42 -15.99 3.83
C ARG A 81 1.22 -16.92 3.75
N TYR A 82 1.24 -17.84 2.79
CA TYR A 82 0.24 -18.88 2.63
C TYR A 82 0.90 -20.24 2.77
N PHE A 83 0.23 -21.15 3.47
CA PHE A 83 0.58 -22.56 3.54
C PHE A 83 -0.57 -23.35 2.92
N SER A 84 -0.30 -24.00 1.80
CA SER A 84 -1.33 -24.43 0.86
C SER A 84 -2.27 -23.25 0.55
N THR A 85 -3.57 -23.39 0.76
CA THR A 85 -4.56 -22.35 0.51
C THR A 85 -4.87 -21.46 1.72
N VAL A 86 -4.17 -21.66 2.84
CA VAL A 86 -4.48 -20.98 4.12
C VAL A 86 -3.48 -19.87 4.41
N ARG A 87 -3.97 -18.63 4.46
CA ARG A 87 -3.21 -17.47 4.93
C ARG A 87 -2.75 -17.70 6.37
N GLN A 88 -1.46 -17.59 6.60
CA GLN A 88 -0.85 -17.75 7.91
C GLN A 88 -0.97 -16.46 8.75
N ALA A 89 -0.89 -16.62 10.07
CA ALA A 89 -0.89 -15.48 10.97
C ALA A 89 0.40 -14.66 10.84
N GLY A 90 0.29 -13.35 11.07
CA GLY A 90 1.37 -12.40 10.87
C GLY A 90 1.41 -11.83 9.45
N ARG A 91 2.17 -10.76 9.30
CA ARG A 91 2.51 -10.12 8.03
C ARG A 91 3.99 -9.80 8.09
N SER A 92 4.74 -10.20 7.07
CA SER A 92 6.15 -9.84 6.96
C SER A 92 6.22 -8.40 6.47
N MET A 93 6.90 -7.54 7.22
CA MET A 93 7.09 -6.12 6.88
C MET A 93 8.57 -5.78 6.98
N PHE A 94 9.14 -5.29 5.89
CA PHE A 94 10.54 -4.90 5.79
C PHE A 94 10.77 -4.07 4.53
N ALA A 95 11.88 -3.34 4.48
CA ALA A 95 12.30 -2.63 3.30
C ALA A 95 13.42 -3.38 2.57
N LEU A 96 13.40 -3.31 1.23
CA LEU A 96 14.45 -3.82 0.35
C LEU A 96 15.17 -2.67 -0.35
N GLU A 97 16.49 -2.62 -0.22
CA GLU A 97 17.33 -1.76 -1.03
C GLU A 97 17.30 -2.17 -2.52
N ASN A 98 17.66 -1.24 -3.39
CA ASN A 98 17.67 -1.48 -4.83
C ASN A 98 18.65 -2.61 -5.22
N GLY A 99 18.19 -3.57 -6.01
CA GLY A 99 18.98 -4.73 -6.45
C GLY A 99 19.19 -5.80 -5.36
N HIS A 100 18.60 -5.63 -4.18
CA HIS A 100 18.73 -6.57 -3.07
C HIS A 100 17.56 -7.55 -3.03
N SER A 101 17.83 -8.73 -2.46
CA SER A 101 16.87 -9.81 -2.32
C SER A 101 16.85 -10.34 -0.88
N GLN A 102 15.66 -10.58 -0.35
CA GLN A 102 15.48 -11.21 0.96
C GLN A 102 15.00 -12.65 0.81
N ALA A 103 15.67 -13.57 1.51
CA ALA A 103 15.21 -14.94 1.65
C ALA A 103 13.96 -14.99 2.55
N LEU A 104 12.90 -15.65 2.08
CA LEU A 104 11.66 -15.79 2.82
C LEU A 104 11.60 -17.15 3.52
N GLY A 105 11.59 -18.24 2.75
CA GLY A 105 11.54 -19.61 3.27
C GLY A 105 11.34 -20.62 2.16
N CYS A 106 11.13 -21.89 2.52
CA CYS A 106 11.02 -22.96 1.54
C CYS A 106 9.66 -22.89 0.81
N ASN A 107 9.66 -23.25 -0.47
CA ASN A 107 8.44 -23.41 -1.27
C ASN A 107 7.62 -24.63 -0.86
N ILE A 108 8.24 -25.62 -0.23
CA ILE A 108 7.60 -26.84 0.27
C ILE A 108 8.01 -27.06 1.72
N VAL A 109 7.02 -27.28 2.58
CA VAL A 109 7.20 -27.64 4.00
C VAL A 109 6.21 -28.75 4.33
N MET A 110 6.68 -29.88 4.87
CA MET A 110 5.82 -31.03 5.21
C MET A 110 4.92 -31.47 4.05
N ASP A 111 5.54 -31.63 2.86
CA ASP A 111 4.87 -32.03 1.61
C ASP A 111 3.75 -31.10 1.14
N SER A 112 3.67 -29.89 1.69
CA SER A 112 2.69 -28.88 1.32
C SER A 112 3.38 -27.63 0.79
N GLU A 113 2.78 -27.03 -0.24
CA GLU A 113 3.29 -25.79 -0.82
C GLU A 113 3.18 -24.63 0.15
N GLN A 114 4.10 -23.69 0.02
CA GLN A 114 4.11 -22.42 0.74
C GLN A 114 4.52 -21.32 -0.23
N HIS A 115 3.82 -20.19 -0.19
CA HIS A 115 4.13 -19.02 -1.00
C HIS A 115 3.88 -17.72 -0.23
N TRP A 116 4.28 -16.62 -0.84
CA TRP A 116 4.04 -15.28 -0.33
C TRP A 116 3.32 -14.45 -1.38
N GLU A 117 2.41 -13.61 -0.92
CA GLU A 117 1.67 -12.67 -1.75
C GLU A 117 2.03 -11.24 -1.34
N LEU A 118 2.30 -10.40 -2.33
CA LEU A 118 2.55 -8.99 -2.13
C LEU A 118 1.24 -8.29 -1.73
N ILE A 119 1.23 -7.65 -0.57
CA ILE A 119 0.07 -6.88 -0.10
C ILE A 119 0.25 -5.39 -0.37
N SER A 120 1.45 -4.87 -0.12
CA SER A 120 1.79 -3.49 -0.47
C SER A 120 3.27 -3.36 -0.83
N ALA A 121 3.55 -2.44 -1.73
CA ALA A 121 4.89 -1.97 -2.08
C ALA A 121 4.83 -0.44 -2.19
N GLU A 122 5.68 0.25 -1.44
CA GLU A 122 5.75 1.70 -1.44
C GLU A 122 7.20 2.16 -1.49
N PHE A 123 7.51 3.18 -2.28
CA PHE A 123 8.84 3.78 -2.23
C PHE A 123 9.06 4.45 -0.88
N ILE A 124 10.23 4.22 -0.29
CA ILE A 124 10.60 4.77 1.02
C ILE A 124 12.03 5.32 0.96
N SER A 125 12.32 6.34 1.78
CA SER A 125 13.71 6.77 1.97
C SER A 125 14.50 5.73 2.78
N LYS A 126 15.83 5.71 2.62
CA LYS A 126 16.68 4.79 3.39
C LYS A 126 16.62 5.12 4.88
N GLU A 127 16.57 6.40 5.22
CA GLU A 127 16.50 6.91 6.59
C GLU A 127 15.21 6.45 7.28
N ASP A 128 14.06 6.60 6.62
CA ASP A 128 12.76 6.20 7.16
C ASP A 128 12.66 4.66 7.31
N ALA A 129 13.21 3.92 6.35
CA ALA A 129 13.27 2.46 6.41
C ALA A 129 14.09 1.97 7.60
N LEU A 130 15.29 2.53 7.81
CA LEU A 130 16.14 2.21 8.95
C LEU A 130 15.48 2.61 10.28
N GLN A 131 14.81 3.76 10.33
CA GLN A 131 14.06 4.17 11.52
C GLN A 131 12.91 3.19 11.83
N ARG A 132 12.21 2.69 10.81
CA ARG A 132 11.05 1.79 10.97
C ARG A 132 11.45 0.37 11.34
N TYR A 133 12.46 -0.18 10.67
CA TYR A 133 12.79 -1.60 10.75
C TYR A 133 14.10 -1.89 11.49
N GLY A 134 14.93 -0.88 11.74
CA GLY A 134 16.26 -1.03 12.35
C GLY A 134 17.31 -1.69 11.44
N THR A 135 16.87 -2.25 10.32
CA THR A 135 17.71 -2.89 9.32
C THR A 135 17.09 -2.68 7.93
N LEU A 136 17.95 -2.69 6.92
CA LEU A 136 17.60 -2.60 5.52
C LEU A 136 18.27 -3.79 4.82
N TYR A 137 17.49 -4.50 4.01
CA TYR A 137 17.92 -5.73 3.34
C TYR A 137 18.33 -5.50 1.92
#